data_AF-A0A2A9NQF8-F1
#
_entry.id   AF-A0A2A9NQF8-F1
#
_cell.length_a   1.000
_cell.length_b   1.000
_cell.length_c   1.000
_cell.angle_alpha   90.00
_cell.angle_beta   90.00
_cell.angle_gamma   90.00
#
_symmetry.space_group_name_H-M   'P 1'
#
loop_
_entity.id
_entity.type
_entity.pdbx_description
1 polymer ?
#
loop_
_entity_poly.entity_id
_entity_poly.type
_entity_poly.pdbx_seq_one_letter_code
_entity_poly.pdbx_strand_id
1 'polypeptide(L)'
;MANIDKRTAYGGGKFGEFCFDSESEIPNLLLKPPFPIIGGPGSWAGHRLLTVGQYAHSLPPNVFTEAEKAEMYRYHELVESDYRDAEGPYFYDFAGDLYCRGNIPDYEQVPKLPNLSPSVVWVLRNLTKRVFVRADVLAGDLNVVGPYFGPFGFEQLVLFNTMWSDDPSCNMHHDEELVPGPWCGDRFDITTSDVVESDARAWEDVSKEMRKKAEMVLEENY
;
A
#
# COMPACT_ATOMS: atom_id res chain seq x y z
N MET A 1 -6.66 0.14 -3.97
CA MET A 1 -5.56 -0.77 -3.54
C MET A 1 -6.08 -2.19 -3.40
N ALA A 2 -5.29 -3.20 -3.75
CA ALA A 2 -5.65 -4.61 -3.65
C ALA A 2 -4.61 -5.41 -2.87
N ASN A 3 -5.09 -6.38 -2.09
CA ASN A 3 -4.30 -7.46 -1.53
C ASN A 3 -4.49 -8.69 -2.43
N ILE A 4 -3.41 -9.03 -3.16
CA ILE A 4 -3.43 -10.10 -4.17
C ILE A 4 -3.58 -11.46 -3.51
N ASP A 5 -2.88 -11.69 -2.39
CA ASP A 5 -2.85 -13.00 -1.73
C ASP A 5 -4.19 -13.36 -1.07
N LYS A 6 -4.96 -12.35 -0.63
CA LYS A 6 -6.27 -12.54 -0.01
C LYS A 6 -7.45 -12.37 -0.96
N ARG A 7 -7.21 -11.92 -2.18
CA ARG A 7 -8.26 -11.53 -3.14
C ARG A 7 -9.25 -10.55 -2.51
N THR A 8 -8.70 -9.54 -1.84
CA THR A 8 -9.50 -8.46 -1.26
C THR A 8 -9.06 -7.13 -1.85
N ALA A 9 -10.00 -6.30 -2.25
CA ALA A 9 -9.73 -4.97 -2.78
C ALA A 9 -10.38 -3.90 -1.90
N TYR A 10 -9.72 -2.76 -1.81
CA TYR A 10 -10.25 -1.53 -1.25
C TYR A 10 -10.29 -0.51 -2.37
N GLY A 11 -11.51 -0.14 -2.78
CA GLY A 11 -11.76 0.85 -3.82
C GLY A 11 -11.51 2.25 -3.29
N GLY A 12 -11.02 3.12 -4.17
CA GLY A 12 -10.82 4.55 -3.92
C GLY A 12 -11.36 5.37 -5.08
N GLY A 13 -11.51 6.68 -4.87
CA GLY A 13 -11.78 7.65 -5.94
C GLY A 13 -10.54 7.85 -6.83
N LYS A 14 -10.42 9.02 -7.45
CA LYS A 14 -9.19 9.35 -8.20
C LYS A 14 -8.00 9.31 -7.25
N PHE A 15 -6.84 8.92 -7.75
CA PHE A 15 -5.67 8.71 -6.90
C PHE A 15 -5.28 9.95 -6.06
N GLY A 16 -5.32 11.16 -6.64
CA GLY A 16 -5.13 12.40 -5.89
C GLY A 16 -6.15 12.59 -4.77
N GLU A 17 -7.45 12.37 -5.04
CA GLU A 17 -8.50 12.43 -4.01
C GLU A 17 -8.25 11.37 -2.92
N PHE A 18 -7.94 10.15 -3.34
CA PHE A 18 -7.73 9.01 -2.45
C PHE A 18 -6.46 9.10 -1.59
N CYS A 19 -5.42 9.80 -2.06
CA CYS A 19 -4.19 10.00 -1.29
C CYS A 19 -4.31 11.09 -0.23
N PHE A 20 -5.17 12.09 -0.45
CA PHE A 20 -5.29 13.27 0.41
C PHE A 20 -6.61 13.33 1.19
N ASP A 21 -7.58 12.47 0.91
CA ASP A 21 -8.75 12.26 1.78
C ASP A 21 -8.34 11.47 3.04
N SER A 22 -8.47 12.12 4.19
CA SER A 22 -7.84 11.76 5.46
C SER A 22 -8.49 10.59 6.23
N GLU A 23 -9.22 9.71 5.56
CA GLU A 23 -10.04 8.67 6.22
C GLU A 23 -9.63 7.23 5.90
N SER A 24 -8.48 6.99 5.27
CA SER A 24 -8.09 5.60 5.01
C SER A 24 -7.38 4.95 6.20
N GLU A 25 -7.97 3.85 6.63
CA GLU A 25 -7.53 3.00 7.72
C GLU A 25 -6.56 1.90 7.21
N ILE A 26 -5.87 2.14 6.08
CA ILE A 26 -4.86 1.20 5.55
C ILE A 26 -3.82 0.78 6.61
N PRO A 27 -3.31 1.67 7.48
CA PRO A 27 -2.43 1.25 8.56
C PRO A 27 -3.02 0.14 9.43
N ASN A 28 -4.34 0.13 9.69
CA ASN A 28 -5.02 -0.93 10.47
C ASN A 28 -4.85 -2.29 9.82
N LEU A 29 -4.89 -2.36 8.48
CA LEU A 29 -4.73 -3.60 7.73
C LEU A 29 -3.29 -4.14 7.78
N LEU A 30 -2.30 -3.27 8.01
CA LEU A 30 -0.87 -3.60 7.97
C LEU A 30 -0.24 -3.78 9.35
N LEU A 31 -0.91 -3.35 10.43
CA LEU A 31 -0.46 -3.56 11.80
C LEU A 31 -0.02 -5.02 12.00
N LYS A 32 1.18 -5.24 12.48
CA LYS A 32 1.62 -6.56 12.93
C LYS A 32 1.20 -6.70 14.39
N PRO A 33 0.11 -7.43 14.69
CA PRO A 33 -0.37 -7.51 16.06
C PRO A 33 0.55 -8.42 16.89
N PRO A 34 0.45 -8.38 18.22
CA PRO A 34 0.79 -9.55 19.03
C PRO A 34 -0.25 -10.69 18.92
N PHE A 35 -1.42 -10.49 18.27
CA PHE A 35 -2.44 -11.54 18.07
C PHE A 35 -3.15 -11.46 16.70
N PRO A 36 -3.24 -12.56 15.93
CA PRO A 36 -3.99 -12.55 14.68
C PRO A 36 -5.50 -12.39 14.95
N ILE A 37 -6.09 -11.29 14.49
CA ILE A 37 -7.54 -11.15 14.39
C ILE A 37 -7.90 -11.46 12.93
N ILE A 38 -8.51 -12.63 12.68
CA ILE A 38 -8.98 -13.00 11.35
C ILE A 38 -10.05 -11.98 10.93
N GLY A 39 -9.81 -11.26 9.82
CA GLY A 39 -10.70 -10.19 9.38
C GLY A 39 -10.63 -8.91 10.22
N GLY A 40 -9.63 -8.80 11.12
CA GLY A 40 -9.38 -7.62 11.93
C GLY A 40 -8.03 -6.95 11.59
N PRO A 41 -7.49 -6.12 12.51
CA PRO A 41 -6.23 -5.43 12.33
C PRO A 41 -5.09 -6.38 11.98
N GLY A 42 -4.28 -5.98 11.00
CA GLY A 42 -3.17 -6.78 10.48
C GLY A 42 -3.56 -7.85 9.48
N SER A 43 -4.82 -7.92 9.04
CA SER A 43 -5.27 -8.92 8.08
C SER A 43 -4.51 -8.90 6.74
N TRP A 44 -3.87 -7.78 6.40
CA TRP A 44 -3.05 -7.61 5.19
C TRP A 44 -1.54 -7.65 5.46
N ALA A 45 -1.12 -7.69 6.73
CA ALA A 45 0.29 -7.76 7.10
C ALA A 45 0.97 -8.99 6.45
N GLY A 46 2.05 -8.74 5.71
CA GLY A 46 2.85 -9.74 5.00
C GLY A 46 2.31 -10.19 3.64
N HIS A 47 1.21 -9.63 3.15
CA HIS A 47 0.66 -9.96 1.83
C HIS A 47 1.14 -9.02 0.71
N ARG A 48 1.09 -9.50 -0.53
CA ARG A 48 1.40 -8.69 -1.72
C ARG A 48 0.32 -7.62 -1.95
N LEU A 49 0.76 -6.37 -2.01
CA LEU A 49 -0.12 -5.22 -2.24
C LEU A 49 0.14 -4.58 -3.60
N LEU A 50 -0.93 -4.14 -4.26
CA LEU A 50 -0.87 -3.42 -5.52
C LEU A 50 -1.92 -2.31 -5.54
N THR A 51 -1.51 -1.11 -5.92
CA THR A 51 -2.41 0.00 -6.20
C THR A 51 -2.44 0.18 -7.71
N VAL A 52 -3.63 0.11 -8.31
CA VAL A 52 -3.79 0.19 -9.78
C VAL A 52 -4.93 1.14 -10.12
N GLY A 53 -4.75 1.93 -11.17
CA GLY A 53 -5.81 2.77 -11.73
C GLY A 53 -6.69 2.02 -12.73
N GLN A 54 -7.90 2.52 -12.97
CA GLN A 54 -8.86 1.91 -13.91
C GLN A 54 -8.40 1.97 -15.37
N TYR A 55 -7.44 2.84 -15.70
CA TYR A 55 -6.88 2.97 -17.05
C TYR A 55 -5.60 2.15 -17.26
N ALA A 56 -5.12 1.42 -16.26
CA ALA A 56 -3.93 0.58 -16.44
C ALA A 56 -4.26 -0.61 -17.37
N HIS A 57 -3.54 -0.72 -18.47
CA HIS A 57 -3.77 -1.72 -19.53
C HIS A 57 -2.79 -2.90 -19.47
N SER A 58 -1.67 -2.74 -18.78
CA SER A 58 -0.70 -3.81 -18.55
C SER A 58 -0.58 -4.21 -17.08
N LEU A 59 -0.02 -5.41 -16.87
CA LEU A 59 0.28 -5.91 -15.54
C LEU A 59 1.71 -5.53 -15.13
N PRO A 60 1.94 -5.14 -13.86
CA PRO A 60 3.27 -4.91 -13.35
C PRO A 60 4.16 -6.17 -13.50
N PRO A 61 5.42 -6.01 -13.93
CA PRO A 61 6.32 -7.13 -14.12
C PRO A 61 6.61 -7.82 -12.78
N ASN A 62 6.67 -9.15 -12.81
CA ASN A 62 7.04 -10.00 -11.66
C ASN A 62 6.11 -9.94 -10.42
N VAL A 63 4.94 -9.30 -10.51
CA VAL A 63 3.98 -9.26 -9.40
C VAL A 63 3.09 -10.50 -9.36
N PHE A 64 2.61 -10.94 -10.52
CA PHE A 64 1.67 -12.04 -10.65
C PHE A 64 2.35 -13.32 -11.13
N THR A 65 1.89 -14.44 -10.59
CA THR A 65 2.23 -15.78 -11.07
C THR A 65 1.56 -16.06 -12.42
N GLU A 66 2.07 -17.04 -13.17
CA GLU A 66 1.46 -17.43 -14.46
C GLU A 66 0.01 -17.92 -14.31
N ALA A 67 -0.32 -18.56 -13.20
CA ALA A 67 -1.69 -18.99 -12.91
C ALA A 67 -2.63 -17.79 -12.66
N GLU A 68 -2.18 -16.79 -11.90
CA GLU A 68 -2.95 -15.56 -11.67
C GLU A 68 -3.16 -14.80 -12.97
N LYS A 69 -2.13 -14.68 -13.81
CA LYS A 69 -2.25 -14.07 -15.14
C LYS A 69 -3.26 -14.82 -16.01
N ALA A 70 -3.16 -16.15 -16.09
CA ALA A 70 -4.07 -16.97 -16.89
C ALA A 70 -5.53 -16.82 -16.44
N GLU A 71 -5.79 -16.68 -15.14
CA GLU A 71 -7.12 -16.39 -14.62
C GLU A 71 -7.65 -15.02 -15.08
N MET A 72 -6.81 -13.97 -15.05
CA MET A 72 -7.19 -12.64 -15.53
C MET A 72 -7.45 -12.63 -17.04
N TYR A 73 -6.63 -13.32 -17.83
CA TYR A 73 -6.88 -13.46 -19.28
C TYR A 73 -8.19 -14.17 -19.55
N ARG A 74 -8.48 -15.27 -18.84
CA ARG A 74 -9.75 -15.99 -18.98
C ARG A 74 -10.94 -15.12 -18.58
N TYR A 75 -10.81 -14.32 -17.53
CA TYR A 75 -11.84 -13.36 -17.14
C TYR A 75 -12.09 -12.34 -18.26
N HIS A 76 -11.03 -11.76 -18.82
CA HIS A 76 -11.11 -10.79 -19.91
C HIS A 76 -11.77 -11.37 -21.18
N GLU A 77 -11.53 -12.65 -21.51
CA GLU A 77 -12.22 -13.34 -22.63
C GLU A 77 -13.74 -13.51 -22.41
N LEU A 78 -14.19 -13.54 -21.16
CA LEU A 78 -15.58 -13.84 -20.79
C LEU A 78 -16.44 -12.61 -20.54
N VAL A 79 -15.83 -11.49 -20.16
CA VAL A 79 -16.56 -10.25 -19.83
C VAL A 79 -16.61 -9.35 -21.06
N GLU A 80 -17.82 -8.98 -21.47
CA GLU A 80 -18.00 -7.87 -22.42
C GLU A 80 -17.65 -6.56 -21.72
N SER A 81 -16.42 -6.08 -21.92
CA SER A 81 -16.01 -4.75 -21.47
C SER A 81 -16.51 -3.67 -22.44
N ASP A 82 -17.00 -2.55 -21.92
CA ASP A 82 -17.27 -1.35 -22.72
C ASP A 82 -15.97 -0.76 -23.33
N TYR A 83 -14.80 -1.17 -22.82
CA TYR A 83 -13.46 -0.81 -23.32
C TYR A 83 -12.93 -1.85 -24.31
N ARG A 84 -13.67 -2.09 -25.40
CA ARG A 84 -13.41 -3.14 -26.42
C ARG A 84 -12.08 -3.01 -27.17
N ASP A 85 -11.35 -1.92 -27.00
CA ASP A 85 -10.20 -1.58 -27.83
C ASP A 85 -8.83 -1.86 -27.17
N ALA A 86 -8.76 -2.23 -25.89
CA ALA A 86 -7.47 -2.53 -25.26
C ALA A 86 -7.18 -4.04 -25.18
N GLU A 87 -5.94 -4.40 -25.51
CA GLU A 87 -5.50 -5.75 -25.87
C GLU A 87 -5.14 -6.64 -24.66
N GLY A 88 -5.48 -6.25 -23.42
CA GLY A 88 -4.90 -6.83 -22.21
C GLY A 88 -5.84 -7.02 -21.02
N PRO A 89 -5.48 -7.91 -20.08
CA PRO A 89 -6.26 -8.13 -18.87
C PRO A 89 -6.14 -6.94 -17.92
N TYR A 90 -7.26 -6.31 -17.61
CA TYR A 90 -7.31 -5.22 -16.63
C TYR A 90 -7.37 -5.80 -15.23
N PHE A 91 -6.27 -5.69 -14.49
CA PHE A 91 -6.28 -6.10 -13.08
C PHE A 91 -7.31 -5.29 -12.28
N TYR A 92 -7.56 -4.03 -12.65
CA TYR A 92 -8.58 -3.21 -12.01
C TYR A 92 -9.98 -3.83 -12.09
N ASP A 93 -10.46 -4.15 -13.30
CA ASP A 93 -11.78 -4.76 -13.50
C ASP A 93 -11.85 -6.16 -12.87
N PHE A 94 -10.81 -6.96 -13.09
CA PHE A 94 -10.71 -8.30 -12.52
C PHE A 94 -10.83 -8.28 -10.99
N ALA A 95 -10.08 -7.38 -10.33
CA ALA A 95 -10.15 -7.23 -8.89
C ALA A 95 -11.49 -6.60 -8.46
N GLY A 96 -12.02 -5.62 -9.21
CA GLY A 96 -13.30 -4.97 -8.92
C GLY A 96 -14.46 -5.96 -8.86
N ASP A 97 -14.49 -6.92 -9.79
CA ASP A 97 -15.58 -7.89 -9.92
C ASP A 97 -15.39 -9.14 -9.06
N LEU A 98 -14.15 -9.63 -8.92
CA LEU A 98 -13.88 -10.92 -8.30
C LEU A 98 -13.26 -10.84 -6.91
N TYR A 99 -12.66 -9.72 -6.52
CA TYR A 99 -12.11 -9.59 -5.16
C TYR A 99 -13.21 -9.15 -4.21
N CYS A 100 -13.23 -9.73 -3.01
CA CYS A 100 -14.14 -9.24 -1.99
C CYS A 100 -13.73 -7.81 -1.60
N ARG A 101 -14.72 -6.94 -1.37
CA ARG A 101 -14.43 -5.68 -0.68
C ARG A 101 -13.83 -6.01 0.68
N GLY A 102 -12.62 -5.51 0.93
CA GLY A 102 -11.96 -5.71 2.22
C GLY A 102 -12.77 -5.05 3.32
N ASN A 103 -13.07 -5.77 4.39
CA ASN A 103 -13.52 -5.14 5.64
C ASN A 103 -12.30 -4.46 6.25
N ILE A 104 -12.33 -3.14 6.22
CA ILE A 104 -11.42 -2.35 7.02
C ILE A 104 -11.94 -2.37 8.47
N PRO A 105 -11.11 -2.80 9.44
CA PRO A 105 -11.49 -2.72 10.84
C PRO A 105 -11.56 -1.25 11.26
N ASP A 106 -12.73 -0.83 11.71
CA ASP A 106 -12.95 0.48 12.35
C ASP A 106 -11.89 0.72 13.43
N TYR A 107 -11.41 1.95 13.55
CA TYR A 107 -10.54 2.40 14.63
C TYR A 107 -10.94 1.86 16.01
N GLU A 108 -12.23 1.80 16.36
CA GLU A 108 -12.69 1.24 17.65
C GLU A 108 -12.41 -0.26 17.81
N GLN A 109 -12.26 -0.98 16.69
CA GLN A 109 -11.92 -2.40 16.63
C GLN A 109 -10.41 -2.64 16.61
N VAL A 110 -9.60 -1.58 16.47
CA VAL A 110 -8.15 -1.66 16.60
C VAL A 110 -7.79 -1.80 18.07
N PRO A 111 -6.99 -2.81 18.47
CA PRO A 111 -6.47 -2.89 19.83
C PRO A 111 -5.85 -1.56 20.21
N LYS A 112 -6.21 -1.03 21.38
CA LYS A 112 -5.54 0.15 21.94
C LYS A 112 -4.05 -0.13 21.94
N LEU A 113 -3.34 0.59 21.08
CA LEU A 113 -1.91 0.39 20.90
C LEU A 113 -1.23 0.70 22.23
N PRO A 114 -0.25 -0.13 22.66
CA PRO A 114 0.43 0.13 23.91
C PRO A 114 1.14 1.48 23.82
N ASN A 115 1.17 2.22 24.93
CA ASN A 115 2.07 3.35 25.06
C ASN A 115 3.49 2.81 24.89
N LEU A 116 4.12 3.16 23.77
CA LEU A 116 5.50 2.79 23.52
C LEU A 116 6.40 3.53 24.51
N SER A 117 7.51 2.90 24.88
CA SER A 117 8.57 3.64 25.57
C SER A 117 9.06 4.78 24.66
N PRO A 118 9.53 5.92 25.20
CA PRO A 118 10.00 7.05 24.40
C PRO A 118 11.11 6.72 23.38
N SER A 119 11.82 5.59 23.55
CA SER A 119 12.88 5.14 22.64
C SER A 119 12.40 4.19 21.53
N VAL A 120 11.14 3.75 21.56
CA VAL A 120 10.59 2.81 20.56
C VAL A 120 9.70 3.59 19.61
N VAL A 121 10.02 3.50 18.31
CA VAL A 121 9.30 4.21 17.26
C VAL A 121 8.50 3.25 16.39
N TRP A 122 7.39 3.71 15.83
CA TRP A 122 6.65 2.96 14.82
C TRP A 122 7.41 2.93 13.51
N VAL A 123 7.36 1.78 12.83
CA VAL A 123 8.02 1.55 11.55
C VAL A 123 7.09 0.84 10.57
N LEU A 124 7.11 1.27 9.31
CA LEU A 124 6.59 0.51 8.17
C LEU A 124 7.75 -0.31 7.60
N ARG A 125 7.55 -1.61 7.39
CA ARG A 125 8.55 -2.49 6.79
C ARG A 125 8.09 -2.98 5.44
N ASN A 126 8.96 -2.88 4.44
CA ASN A 126 8.84 -3.65 3.21
C ASN A 126 9.61 -4.97 3.41
N LEU A 127 8.85 -6.05 3.59
CA LEU A 127 9.37 -7.38 3.89
C LEU A 127 10.06 -8.02 2.68
N THR A 128 9.65 -7.65 1.45
CA THR A 128 10.25 -8.16 0.21
C THR A 128 11.66 -7.62 0.04
N LYS A 129 11.83 -6.30 0.21
CA LYS A 129 13.11 -5.62 -0.02
C LYS A 129 14.00 -5.51 1.22
N ARG A 130 13.48 -5.87 2.41
CA ARG A 130 14.20 -5.77 3.69
C ARG A 130 14.59 -4.34 4.06
N VAL A 131 13.71 -3.39 3.75
CA VAL A 131 13.85 -1.99 4.12
C VAL A 131 12.75 -1.57 5.09
N PHE A 132 12.99 -0.53 5.89
CA PHE A 132 11.99 0.05 6.78
C PHE A 132 12.02 1.58 6.79
N VAL A 133 10.90 2.17 7.18
CA VAL A 133 10.69 3.61 7.33
C VAL A 133 10.15 3.90 8.71
N ARG A 134 10.78 4.86 9.40
CA ARG A 134 10.39 5.29 10.73
C ARG A 134 9.37 6.42 10.68
N ALA A 135 8.38 6.36 11.57
CA ALA A 135 7.32 7.34 11.68
C ALA A 135 7.84 8.74 12.04
N ASP A 136 8.78 8.81 12.99
CA ASP A 136 9.34 10.07 13.47
C ASP A 136 10.14 10.83 12.40
N VAL A 137 10.91 10.10 11.58
CA VAL A 137 11.63 10.66 10.45
C VAL A 137 10.67 11.11 9.36
N LEU A 138 9.67 10.28 9.01
CA LEU A 138 8.70 10.59 7.96
C LEU A 138 7.85 11.82 8.33
N ALA A 139 7.38 11.90 9.57
CA ALA A 139 6.62 13.06 10.08
C ALA A 139 7.49 14.30 10.32
N GLY A 140 8.79 14.10 10.59
CA GLY A 140 9.66 15.17 11.08
C GLY A 140 9.36 15.62 12.50
N ASP A 141 8.71 14.77 13.29
CA ASP A 141 8.40 15.00 14.69
C ASP A 141 8.82 13.77 15.52
N LEU A 142 9.63 13.99 16.55
CA LEU A 142 10.07 12.95 17.47
C LEU A 142 8.96 12.50 18.44
N ASN A 143 7.85 13.24 18.50
CA ASN A 143 6.72 12.97 19.40
C ASN A 143 5.56 12.25 18.72
N VAL A 144 5.76 11.69 17.52
CA VAL A 144 4.73 10.90 16.84
C VAL A 144 4.29 9.74 17.71
N VAL A 145 2.98 9.69 17.99
CA VAL A 145 2.35 8.60 18.74
C VAL A 145 1.53 7.75 17.78
N GLY A 146 1.91 6.49 17.65
CA GLY A 146 1.17 5.56 16.78
C GLY A 146 1.64 5.57 15.32
N PRO A 147 1.05 4.69 14.50
CA PRO A 147 1.28 4.66 13.06
C PRO A 147 0.41 5.65 12.28
N TYR A 148 -0.42 6.45 12.98
CA TYR A 148 -1.33 7.44 12.39
C TYR A 148 -0.76 8.83 12.61
N PHE A 149 -0.21 9.41 11.55
CA PHE A 149 0.35 10.75 11.56
C PHE A 149 0.19 11.35 10.16
N GLY A 150 0.15 12.68 10.08
CA GLY A 150 -0.21 13.39 8.86
C GLY A 150 0.41 14.79 8.79
N PRO A 151 0.31 15.46 7.62
CA PRO A 151 -0.57 15.15 6.49
C PRO A 151 -0.12 13.99 5.59
N PHE A 152 1.13 13.51 5.72
CA PHE A 152 1.63 12.36 4.98
C PHE A 152 2.17 11.28 5.93
N GLY A 153 1.50 10.13 5.96
CA GLY A 153 1.78 9.01 6.85
C GLY A 153 2.27 7.75 6.13
N PHE A 154 2.26 6.62 6.84
CA PHE A 154 2.56 5.32 6.24
C PHE A 154 1.55 4.91 5.17
N GLU A 155 0.31 5.35 5.29
CA GLU A 155 -0.74 5.14 4.32
C GLU A 155 -0.35 5.65 2.93
N GLN A 156 -0.11 6.96 2.81
CA GLN A 156 0.25 7.59 1.54
C GLN A 156 1.53 6.93 1.00
N LEU A 157 2.50 6.67 1.87
CA LEU A 157 3.73 6.01 1.47
C LEU A 157 3.50 4.63 0.82
N VAL A 158 2.60 3.81 1.37
CA VAL A 158 2.24 2.51 0.77
C VAL A 158 1.51 2.72 -0.55
N LEU A 159 0.59 3.67 -0.64
CA LEU A 159 -0.18 3.93 -1.85
C LEU A 159 0.70 4.32 -3.03
N PHE A 160 1.54 5.36 -2.88
CA PHE A 160 2.42 5.82 -3.96
C PHE A 160 3.47 4.78 -4.33
N ASN A 161 4.05 4.05 -3.37
CA ASN A 161 5.09 3.09 -3.70
C ASN A 161 4.56 1.74 -4.24
N THR A 162 3.28 1.44 -4.08
CA THR A 162 2.65 0.25 -4.67
C THR A 162 1.87 0.54 -5.95
N MET A 163 1.92 1.78 -6.45
CA MET A 163 1.15 2.23 -7.59
C MET A 163 1.70 1.71 -8.92
N TRP A 164 0.82 1.15 -9.75
CA TRP A 164 1.10 0.77 -11.11
C TRP A 164 0.10 1.40 -12.08
N SER A 165 0.62 1.99 -13.13
CA SER A 165 -0.10 2.36 -14.34
C SER A 165 0.89 2.43 -15.49
N ASP A 166 0.49 2.00 -16.67
CA ASP A 166 1.14 2.30 -17.95
C ASP A 166 0.42 3.40 -18.72
N ASP A 167 -0.67 3.91 -18.17
CA ASP A 167 -1.42 5.02 -18.71
C ASP A 167 -0.95 6.37 -18.11
N PRO A 168 -0.63 7.37 -18.95
CA PRO A 168 -0.10 8.67 -18.54
C PRO A 168 -1.16 9.64 -18.00
N SER A 169 -2.43 9.21 -17.84
CA SER A 169 -3.51 10.03 -17.28
C SER A 169 -3.59 9.95 -15.75
N CYS A 170 -2.52 9.52 -15.07
CA CYS A 170 -2.47 9.45 -13.61
C CYS A 170 -2.66 10.81 -12.92
N ASN A 171 -2.62 11.91 -13.70
CA ASN A 171 -2.98 13.26 -13.29
C ASN A 171 -2.18 13.76 -12.08
N MET A 172 -0.94 13.28 -11.95
CA MET A 172 0.09 13.81 -11.06
C MET A 172 1.22 14.40 -11.93
N HIS A 173 1.66 15.62 -11.64
CA HIS A 173 2.87 16.14 -12.26
C HIS A 173 4.04 15.36 -11.63
N HIS A 174 4.94 14.71 -12.39
CA HIS A 174 5.93 13.70 -11.91
C HIS A 174 5.51 12.22 -12.01
N ASP A 175 4.52 11.90 -12.85
CA ASP A 175 4.13 10.52 -13.18
C ASP A 175 5.34 9.59 -13.47
N GLU A 176 6.38 10.05 -14.15
CA GLU A 176 7.57 9.21 -14.46
C GLU A 176 8.43 8.85 -13.22
N GLU A 177 8.37 9.63 -12.14
CA GLU A 177 9.12 9.40 -10.90
C GLU A 177 8.29 8.67 -9.83
N LEU A 178 6.96 8.74 -9.95
CA LEU A 178 6.01 8.14 -9.02
C LEU A 178 5.41 6.83 -9.54
N VAL A 179 5.29 6.67 -10.86
CA VAL A 179 4.70 5.53 -11.55
C VAL A 179 5.70 4.92 -12.55
N PRO A 180 6.07 3.64 -12.43
CA PRO A 180 5.59 2.71 -11.41
C PRO A 180 6.26 2.93 -10.05
N GLY A 181 5.47 2.74 -8.99
CA GLY A 181 5.96 2.71 -7.62
C GLY A 181 6.97 1.57 -7.45
N PRO A 182 8.11 1.80 -6.77
CA PRO A 182 9.20 0.82 -6.70
C PRO A 182 8.85 -0.45 -5.91
N TRP A 183 7.73 -0.46 -5.20
CA TRP A 183 7.27 -1.52 -4.31
C TRP A 183 5.97 -2.19 -4.78
N CYS A 184 5.63 -2.10 -6.08
CA CYS A 184 4.50 -2.83 -6.66
C CYS A 184 4.57 -4.33 -6.37
N GLY A 185 3.52 -4.88 -5.76
CA GLY A 185 3.44 -6.30 -5.41
C GLY A 185 4.29 -6.71 -4.21
N ASP A 186 4.94 -5.78 -3.51
CA ASP A 186 5.72 -6.10 -2.32
C ASP A 186 4.84 -6.39 -1.10
N ARG A 187 5.48 -6.97 -0.07
CA ARG A 187 4.86 -7.38 1.19
C ARG A 187 5.16 -6.39 2.30
N PHE A 188 4.16 -5.97 3.06
CA PHE A 188 4.31 -4.93 4.08
C PHE A 188 3.78 -5.33 5.44
N ASP A 189 4.37 -4.79 6.50
CA ASP A 189 3.72 -4.70 7.81
C ASP A 189 4.14 -3.42 8.56
N ILE A 190 3.37 -3.08 9.59
CA ILE A 190 3.65 -1.98 10.51
C ILE A 190 3.96 -2.56 11.88
N THR A 191 5.10 -2.20 12.45
CA THR A 191 5.55 -2.69 13.75
C THR A 191 6.39 -1.62 14.45
N THR A 192 7.23 -2.02 15.40
CA THR A 192 8.07 -1.12 16.19
C THR A 192 9.56 -1.34 15.92
N SER A 193 10.38 -0.32 16.17
CA SER A 193 11.82 -0.35 15.87
C SER A 193 12.59 -1.44 16.61
N ASP A 194 12.19 -1.80 17.82
CA ASP A 194 12.77 -2.91 18.59
C ASP A 194 12.60 -4.27 17.89
N VAL A 195 11.53 -4.46 17.12
CA VAL A 195 11.32 -5.67 16.30
C VAL A 195 12.29 -5.70 15.11
N VAL A 196 12.68 -4.54 14.58
CA VAL A 196 13.71 -4.43 13.53
C VAL A 196 15.10 -4.67 14.12
N GLU A 197 15.41 -4.04 15.25
CA GLU A 197 16.70 -4.14 15.94
C GLU A 197 16.98 -5.56 16.47
N SER A 198 15.94 -6.31 16.82
CA SER A 198 16.05 -7.69 17.30
C SER A 198 16.02 -8.75 16.19
N ASP A 199 15.74 -8.39 14.92
CA ASP A 199 15.81 -9.35 13.81
C ASP A 199 17.28 -9.68 13.53
N ALA A 200 17.59 -10.98 13.48
CA ALA A 200 18.94 -11.45 13.15
C ALA A 200 19.37 -11.06 11.72
N ARG A 201 18.41 -10.72 10.85
CA ARG A 201 18.68 -10.25 9.48
C ARG A 201 18.86 -8.74 9.47
N ALA A 202 19.80 -8.28 8.64
CA ALA A 202 19.98 -6.86 8.40
C ALA A 202 18.75 -6.24 7.74
N TRP A 203 18.36 -5.07 8.23
CA TRP A 203 17.33 -4.21 7.68
C TRP A 203 17.97 -2.87 7.30
N GLU A 204 17.57 -2.30 6.17
CA GLU A 204 18.03 -1.00 5.73
C GLU A 204 17.01 0.10 6.09
N ASP A 205 17.49 1.18 6.71
CA ASP A 205 16.69 2.36 7.02
C ASP A 205 16.62 3.29 5.80
N VAL A 206 15.46 3.32 5.13
CA VAL A 206 15.21 4.18 3.96
C VAL A 206 14.36 5.41 4.31
N SER A 207 14.26 5.75 5.60
CA SER A 207 13.33 6.79 6.08
C SER A 207 13.57 8.16 5.46
N LYS A 208 14.84 8.56 5.27
CA LYS A 208 15.20 9.86 4.69
C LYS A 208 14.87 9.95 3.20
N GLU A 209 15.11 8.87 2.46
CA GLU A 209 14.77 8.79 1.04
C GLU A 209 13.27 8.88 0.85
N MET A 210 12.52 8.11 1.63
CA MET A 210 11.05 8.10 1.55
C MET A 210 10.43 9.41 2.01
N ARG A 211 11.01 10.09 3.00
CA ARG A 211 10.60 11.45 3.36
C ARG A 211 10.79 12.44 2.21
N LYS A 212 11.95 12.42 1.55
CA LYS A 212 12.19 13.31 0.40
C LYS A 212 11.16 13.07 -0.71
N LYS A 213 10.84 11.80 -0.99
CA LYS A 213 9.79 11.44 -1.96
C LYS A 213 8.41 11.94 -1.51
N ALA A 214 8.08 11.85 -0.22
CA ALA A 214 6.84 12.38 0.33
C ALA A 214 6.74 13.91 0.22
N GLU A 215 7.84 14.64 0.45
CA GLU A 215 7.90 16.09 0.31
C GLU A 215 7.61 16.53 -1.14
N MET A 216 8.16 15.83 -2.14
CA MET A 216 7.86 16.09 -3.56
C MET A 216 6.37 15.97 -3.87
N VAL A 217 5.73 14.89 -3.40
CA VAL A 217 4.30 14.63 -3.60
C VAL A 217 3.41 15.69 -2.91
N LEU A 218 3.81 16.18 -1.74
CA LEU A 218 3.07 17.19 -0.98
C LEU A 218 3.15 18.59 -1.62
N GLU A 219 4.30 18.96 -2.17
CA GLU A 219 4.50 20.26 -2.84
C GLU A 219 3.62 20.44 -4.08
N GLU A 220 3.09 19.37 -4.66
CA GLU A 220 2.22 19.40 -5.84
C GLU A 220 0.74 19.71 -5.52
N ASN A 221 0.30 19.47 -4.29
CA ASN A 221 -1.11 19.53 -3.90
C ASN A 221 -1.49 20.82 -3.14
N TYR A 222 -0.56 21.77 -3.02
CA TYR A 222 -0.75 23.07 -2.37
C TYR A 222 -0.21 24.25 -3.20
#